data_AF-A0AAT9GAA4-F1
#
_entry.id   AF-A0AAT9GAA4-F1
#
_cell.length_a   1.000
_cell.length_b   1.000
_cell.length_c   1.000
_cell.angle_alpha   90.00
_cell.angle_beta   90.00
_cell.angle_gamma   90.00
#
_symmetry.space_group_name_H-M   'P 1'
#
loop_
_entity.id
_entity.type
_entity.pdbx_description
1 polymer ?
#
loop_
_entity_poly.entity_id
_entity_poly.type
_entity_poly.pdbx_seq_one_letter_code
_entity_poly.pdbx_strand_id
1 'polypeptide(L)'
;MIWLCKGIIAIYWFLTIAYAEIEPLHNSTSTGNLGIGTRLESSRTLEYTTVLRSDLPTNSLVEANSARALILESRPFDNKAIDQLKIYLREIKSMAVDFSQEDSAGNKAEGKLLINKPSKFRCNYYPPFPLVVIGNTNYVSVYDYDMKHVSRIKAEENVFNFLLEDSIDFDKYFKIESVIDQDNMFKITIYHTLSERRSQITFDKKTKQIKKLEILEDENVITIIFNHIAKVQKFDDDLFKLKNPDIFGTPSRLTKNDIEKKYNLAT
;
A
#
# COMPACT_ATOMS: atom_id res chain seq x y z
N MET A 1 7.99 -14.41 17.21
CA MET A 1 8.15 -12.95 17.19
C MET A 1 8.32 -12.46 15.73
N ILE A 2 7.35 -12.78 14.85
CA ILE A 2 7.48 -12.69 13.36
C ILE A 2 6.35 -11.82 12.74
N TRP A 3 5.46 -11.24 13.54
CA TRP A 3 4.13 -10.79 13.06
C TRP A 3 4.06 -9.38 12.48
N LEU A 4 5.19 -8.70 12.28
CA LEU A 4 5.22 -7.27 12.04
C LEU A 4 5.61 -6.83 10.63
N CYS A 5 5.91 -7.79 9.74
CA CYS A 5 6.37 -7.53 8.38
C CYS A 5 5.29 -7.69 7.30
N LYS A 6 4.09 -8.18 7.66
CA LYS A 6 3.07 -8.57 6.66
C LYS A 6 2.67 -7.43 5.72
N GLY A 7 2.74 -6.17 6.15
CA GLY A 7 2.35 -5.06 5.27
C GLY A 7 3.39 -4.33 4.50
N ILE A 8 4.67 -4.53 4.79
CA ILE A 8 5.73 -4.00 3.92
C ILE A 8 6.17 -5.04 2.89
N ILE A 9 5.73 -6.29 3.07
CA ILE A 9 5.97 -7.38 2.13
C ILE A 9 4.70 -8.23 2.05
N ALA A 10 3.66 -7.70 1.42
CA ALA A 10 2.56 -8.52 0.88
C ALA A 10 3.02 -9.42 -0.30
N ILE A 11 4.31 -9.78 -0.34
CA ILE A 11 4.89 -10.86 -1.15
C ILE A 11 5.15 -12.12 -0.30
N TYR A 12 5.06 -12.06 1.04
CA TYR A 12 5.18 -13.27 1.87
C TYR A 12 3.95 -14.18 1.87
N TRP A 13 2.82 -13.76 1.30
CA TRP A 13 1.64 -14.64 1.19
C TRP A 13 1.64 -15.52 -0.06
N PHE A 14 2.32 -15.13 -1.15
CA PHE A 14 2.36 -15.93 -2.37
C PHE A 14 3.48 -16.98 -2.43
N LEU A 15 4.52 -16.89 -1.59
CA LEU A 15 5.60 -17.89 -1.55
C LEU A 15 5.43 -18.99 -0.47
N THR A 16 4.43 -18.90 0.40
CA THR A 16 4.15 -19.99 1.36
C THR A 16 3.31 -21.11 0.73
N ILE A 17 2.64 -20.85 -0.40
CA ILE A 17 1.81 -21.87 -1.10
C ILE A 17 2.65 -22.69 -2.11
N ALA A 18 3.82 -22.21 -2.54
CA ALA A 18 4.63 -22.89 -3.55
C ALA A 18 5.73 -23.83 -3.00
N TYR A 19 5.80 -24.06 -1.69
CA TYR A 19 6.81 -24.95 -1.08
C TYR A 19 6.19 -26.12 -0.27
N ALA A 20 4.88 -26.36 -0.40
CA ALA A 20 4.18 -27.45 0.29
C ALA A 20 3.66 -28.58 -0.64
N GLU A 21 3.98 -28.57 -1.94
CA GLU A 21 3.55 -29.60 -2.91
C GLU A 21 4.71 -30.40 -3.52
N ILE A 22 5.70 -30.79 -2.72
CA ILE A 22 6.66 -31.84 -3.12
C ILE A 22 6.75 -32.90 -2.02
N GLU A 23 5.70 -33.71 -1.92
CA GLU A 23 5.74 -35.07 -1.37
C GLU A 23 5.22 -36.00 -2.48
N PRO A 24 5.94 -37.06 -2.86
CA PRO A 24 5.54 -37.92 -3.97
C PRO A 24 4.49 -38.92 -3.50
N LEU A 25 3.24 -38.77 -3.96
CA LEU A 25 2.23 -39.81 -3.77
C LEU A 25 2.57 -41.01 -4.67
N HIS A 26 2.95 -42.09 -4.00
CA HIS A 26 3.10 -43.43 -4.55
C HIS A 26 1.80 -43.93 -5.21
N ASN A 27 2.01 -44.64 -6.31
CA ASN A 27 1.05 -45.26 -7.22
C ASN A 27 0.07 -46.24 -6.54
N SER A 28 -1.22 -46.18 -6.89
CA SER A 28 -2.06 -47.38 -7.03
C SER A 28 -3.24 -47.14 -7.98
N THR A 29 -3.32 -48.00 -8.99
CA THR A 29 -4.39 -48.16 -9.99
C THR A 29 -5.59 -48.93 -9.40
N SER A 30 -6.83 -48.55 -9.73
CA SER A 30 -7.74 -49.41 -10.51
C SER A 30 -9.12 -48.76 -10.80
N THR A 31 -9.46 -48.70 -12.09
CA THR A 31 -10.74 -49.08 -12.75
C THR A 31 -12.10 -48.65 -12.18
N GLY A 32 -12.93 -48.05 -13.05
CA GLY A 32 -14.39 -48.04 -12.92
C GLY A 32 -15.05 -47.04 -13.86
N ASN A 33 -15.94 -47.49 -14.75
CA ASN A 33 -16.30 -46.87 -16.03
C ASN A 33 -17.77 -46.35 -16.04
N LEU A 34 -18.10 -45.58 -17.10
CA LEU A 34 -19.40 -45.43 -17.82
C LEU A 34 -20.38 -44.26 -17.52
N GLY A 35 -20.76 -43.58 -18.63
CA GLY A 35 -22.10 -43.01 -18.87
C GLY A 35 -22.11 -41.53 -19.33
N ILE A 36 -21.94 -41.19 -20.63
CA ILE A 36 -22.99 -40.94 -21.66
C ILE A 36 -24.03 -39.87 -21.20
N GLY A 37 -24.35 -38.78 -21.90
CA GLY A 37 -23.98 -38.30 -23.23
C GLY A 37 -24.69 -36.98 -23.64
N THR A 38 -24.40 -36.57 -24.89
CA THR A 38 -25.18 -35.77 -25.86
C THR A 38 -25.50 -34.27 -25.66
N ARG A 39 -24.71 -33.42 -26.37
CA ARG A 39 -25.06 -32.57 -27.55
C ARG A 39 -26.42 -31.83 -27.57
N LEU A 40 -26.43 -30.50 -27.67
CA LEU A 40 -26.53 -29.70 -28.92
C LEU A 40 -26.88 -28.22 -28.66
N GLU A 41 -26.38 -27.40 -29.59
CA GLU A 41 -26.45 -25.95 -29.72
C GLU A 41 -27.87 -25.35 -29.85
N SER A 42 -28.03 -24.07 -29.51
CA SER A 42 -28.06 -22.99 -30.52
C SER A 42 -28.80 -21.74 -30.03
N SER A 43 -28.18 -20.62 -30.35
CA SER A 43 -28.57 -19.23 -30.21
C SER A 43 -29.78 -18.84 -31.07
N ARG A 44 -30.72 -18.07 -30.50
CA ARG A 44 -31.60 -17.12 -31.23
C ARG A 44 -31.93 -15.91 -30.35
N THR A 45 -31.59 -14.73 -30.85
CA THR A 45 -32.09 -13.39 -30.47
C THR A 45 -33.45 -13.10 -31.08
N LEU A 46 -34.07 -11.97 -30.66
CA LEU A 46 -35.21 -11.18 -31.22
C LEU A 46 -36.44 -11.19 -30.27
N GLU A 47 -37.12 -10.10 -29.86
CA GLU A 47 -37.21 -8.69 -30.30
C GLU A 47 -37.67 -7.77 -29.15
N TYR A 48 -37.45 -6.46 -29.33
CA TYR A 48 -38.03 -5.38 -28.51
C TYR A 48 -39.50 -5.16 -28.91
N THR A 49 -40.40 -5.07 -27.93
CA THR A 49 -41.69 -4.39 -28.10
C THR A 49 -42.08 -3.66 -26.82
N THR A 50 -42.11 -2.33 -26.90
CA THR A 50 -42.57 -1.42 -25.86
C THR A 50 -44.10 -1.43 -25.82
N VAL A 51 -44.68 -1.70 -24.66
CA VAL A 51 -46.10 -1.42 -24.38
C VAL A 51 -46.15 -0.42 -23.23
N LEU A 52 -46.51 0.82 -23.54
CA LEU A 52 -46.83 1.84 -22.54
C LEU A 52 -48.21 1.52 -21.95
N ARG A 53 -48.26 1.13 -20.67
CA ARG A 53 -49.47 1.23 -19.84
C ARG A 53 -49.17 2.11 -18.63
N SER A 54 -50.06 3.08 -18.45
CA SER A 54 -50.11 4.04 -17.37
C SER A 54 -50.71 3.40 -16.12
N ASP A 55 -49.87 2.99 -15.18
CA ASP A 55 -50.25 2.77 -13.78
C ASP A 55 -49.14 3.36 -12.92
N LEU A 56 -49.45 4.40 -12.13
CA LEU A 56 -48.57 4.95 -11.09
C LEU A 56 -48.67 4.05 -9.85
N PRO A 57 -47.59 3.41 -9.37
CA PRO A 57 -47.60 2.80 -8.05
C PRO A 57 -46.88 3.70 -7.04
N THR A 58 -47.46 3.72 -5.85
CA THR A 58 -46.95 4.25 -4.57
C THR A 58 -45.55 3.73 -4.23
N ASN A 59 -44.50 4.35 -4.79
CA ASN A 59 -43.11 4.00 -4.50
C ASN A 59 -42.24 5.19 -4.04
N SER A 60 -42.86 6.36 -3.80
CA SER A 60 -42.12 7.61 -3.59
C SER A 60 -41.23 7.66 -2.35
N LEU A 61 -41.52 6.87 -1.30
CA LEU A 61 -40.69 6.85 -0.08
C LEU A 61 -39.53 5.85 -0.16
N VAL A 62 -39.71 4.73 -0.87
CA VAL A 62 -38.64 3.73 -1.07
C VAL A 62 -37.67 4.21 -2.15
N GLU A 63 -38.16 4.88 -3.20
CA GLU A 63 -37.33 5.52 -4.22
C GLU A 63 -36.62 6.76 -3.68
N ALA A 64 -37.24 7.56 -2.81
CA ALA A 64 -36.54 8.70 -2.19
C ALA A 64 -35.45 8.26 -1.21
N ASN A 65 -35.63 7.15 -0.50
CA ASN A 65 -34.60 6.60 0.40
C ASN A 65 -33.48 5.88 -0.37
N SER A 66 -33.82 5.18 -1.46
CA SER A 66 -32.84 4.59 -2.39
C SER A 66 -32.06 5.67 -3.14
N ALA A 67 -32.72 6.76 -3.56
CA ALA A 67 -32.08 7.91 -4.17
C ALA A 67 -31.21 8.68 -3.16
N ARG A 68 -31.61 8.81 -1.89
CA ARG A 68 -30.75 9.37 -0.84
C ARG A 68 -29.52 8.51 -0.56
N ALA A 69 -29.65 7.19 -0.61
CA ALA A 69 -28.51 6.26 -0.50
C ALA A 69 -27.57 6.34 -1.71
N LEU A 70 -28.11 6.48 -2.93
CA LEU A 70 -27.34 6.65 -4.17
C LEU A 70 -26.68 8.05 -4.29
N ILE A 71 -27.26 9.09 -3.71
CA ILE A 71 -26.71 10.47 -3.72
C ILE A 71 -25.56 10.62 -2.71
N LEU A 72 -25.43 9.73 -1.71
CA LEU A 72 -24.27 9.70 -0.82
C LEU A 72 -22.99 9.18 -1.50
N GLU A 73 -23.12 8.44 -2.61
CA GLU A 73 -21.99 7.80 -3.31
C GLU A 73 -21.31 8.66 -4.38
N SER A 74 -21.73 9.91 -4.58
CA SER A 74 -21.08 10.78 -5.59
C SER A 74 -21.07 12.25 -5.21
N ARG A 75 -20.62 12.56 -3.98
CA ARG A 75 -19.98 13.88 -3.84
C ARG A 75 -18.72 13.83 -4.71
N PRO A 76 -18.51 14.80 -5.64
CA PRO A 76 -17.16 14.97 -6.17
C PRO A 76 -16.22 15.04 -4.97
N PHE A 77 -15.18 14.21 -4.96
CA PHE A 77 -14.21 14.22 -3.88
C PHE A 77 -13.80 15.67 -3.61
N ASP A 78 -13.56 16.03 -2.35
CA ASP A 78 -13.13 17.39 -2.04
C ASP A 78 -11.80 17.67 -2.76
N ASN A 79 -11.90 18.37 -3.89
CA ASN A 79 -10.76 18.69 -4.75
C ASN A 79 -9.69 19.41 -3.94
N LYS A 80 -10.07 20.20 -2.93
CA LYS A 80 -9.11 20.91 -2.07
C LYS A 80 -8.21 19.98 -1.26
N ALA A 81 -8.74 18.88 -0.74
CA ALA A 81 -7.96 17.90 0.02
C ALA A 81 -6.95 17.19 -0.89
N ILE A 82 -7.42 16.79 -2.07
CA ILE A 82 -6.62 16.10 -3.09
C ILE A 82 -5.52 17.01 -3.61
N ASP A 83 -5.85 18.26 -3.94
CA ASP A 83 -4.90 19.24 -4.43
C ASP A 83 -3.81 19.52 -3.40
N GLN A 84 -4.17 19.68 -2.12
CA GLN A 84 -3.19 19.88 -1.05
C GLN A 84 -2.27 18.68 -0.87
N LEU A 85 -2.81 17.45 -0.93
CA LEU A 85 -2.00 16.25 -0.89
C LEU A 85 -1.05 16.20 -2.09
N LYS A 86 -1.53 16.43 -3.31
CA LYS A 86 -0.70 16.41 -4.52
C LYS A 86 0.40 17.49 -4.49
N ILE A 87 0.11 18.68 -3.98
CA ILE A 87 1.10 19.75 -3.76
C ILE A 87 2.16 19.27 -2.76
N TYR A 88 1.75 18.76 -1.59
CA TYR A 88 2.67 18.23 -0.59
C TYR A 88 3.60 17.15 -1.17
N LEU A 89 3.04 16.19 -1.93
CA LEU A 89 3.82 15.14 -2.57
C LEU A 89 4.82 15.72 -3.59
N ARG A 90 4.45 16.76 -4.34
CA ARG A 90 5.35 17.41 -5.32
C ARG A 90 6.51 18.17 -4.65
N GLU A 91 6.25 18.85 -3.55
CA GLU A 91 7.22 19.72 -2.86
C GLU A 91 8.28 18.93 -2.09
N ILE A 92 7.93 17.73 -1.63
CA ILE A 92 8.89 16.87 -0.93
C ILE A 92 9.82 16.22 -1.94
N LYS A 93 11.07 16.70 -1.96
CA LYS A 93 12.16 16.06 -2.69
C LYS A 93 13.00 15.17 -1.79
N SER A 94 13.48 15.72 -0.69
CA SER A 94 14.36 15.01 0.24
C SER A 94 13.94 15.30 1.67
N MET A 95 13.58 14.26 2.42
CA MET A 95 13.10 14.40 3.80
C MET A 95 13.53 13.22 4.68
N ALA A 96 13.69 13.48 5.97
CA ALA A 96 13.85 12.49 7.02
C ALA A 96 12.66 12.58 7.99
N VAL A 97 12.06 11.45 8.33
CA VAL A 97 10.89 11.35 9.20
C VAL A 97 11.16 10.36 10.31
N ASP A 98 11.07 10.80 11.56
CA ASP A 98 10.94 9.88 12.69
C ASP A 98 9.51 9.33 12.68
N PHE A 99 9.37 8.00 12.73
CA PHE A 99 8.07 7.35 12.72
C PHE A 99 7.91 6.36 13.86
N SER A 100 6.66 6.14 14.25
CA SER A 100 6.22 5.01 15.07
C SER A 100 5.17 4.22 14.31
N GLN A 101 5.26 2.90 14.39
CA GLN A 101 4.35 1.95 13.77
C GLN A 101 3.65 1.12 14.83
N GLU A 102 2.38 0.82 14.62
CA GLU A 102 1.60 -0.13 15.41
C GLU A 102 0.71 -0.96 14.48
N ASP A 103 0.60 -2.26 14.72
CA ASP A 103 -0.34 -3.14 14.00
C ASP A 103 -1.63 -3.38 14.82
N SER A 104 -2.61 -4.09 14.26
CA SER A 104 -3.85 -4.40 14.96
C SER A 104 -3.69 -5.29 16.20
N ALA A 105 -2.54 -5.95 16.35
CA ALA A 105 -2.19 -6.75 17.52
C ALA A 105 -1.46 -5.93 18.61
N GLY A 106 -1.25 -4.63 18.38
CA GLY A 106 -0.56 -3.73 19.32
C GLY A 106 0.95 -3.86 19.31
N ASN A 107 1.53 -4.57 18.33
CA ASN A 107 2.97 -4.66 18.20
C ASN A 107 3.54 -3.33 17.69
N LYS A 108 4.56 -2.81 18.38
CA LYS A 108 5.11 -1.46 18.13
C LYS A 108 6.49 -1.50 17.53
N ALA A 109 6.74 -0.59 16.60
CA ALA A 109 8.04 -0.35 15.99
C ALA A 109 8.34 1.14 15.95
N GLU A 110 9.62 1.49 15.97
CA GLU A 110 10.06 2.86 15.73
C GLU A 110 11.20 2.84 14.73
N GLY A 111 11.36 3.96 14.02
CA GLY A 111 12.41 4.05 13.03
C GLY A 111 12.52 5.43 12.42
N LYS A 112 13.30 5.46 11.33
CA LYS A 112 13.46 6.65 10.48
C LYS A 112 13.18 6.29 9.03
N LEU A 113 12.27 7.04 8.44
CA LEU A 113 11.96 7.01 7.02
C LEU A 113 12.75 8.12 6.33
N LEU A 114 13.58 7.75 5.35
CA LEU A 114 14.30 8.67 4.49
C LEU A 114 13.67 8.59 3.11
N ILE A 115 13.34 9.73 2.52
CA ILE A 115 12.87 9.83 1.14
C ILE A 115 13.83 10.74 0.40
N ASN A 116 14.28 10.29 -0.76
CA ASN A 116 15.13 11.06 -1.67
C ASN A 116 14.64 10.86 -3.11
N LYS A 117 13.76 11.75 -3.56
CA LYS A 117 13.13 11.63 -4.87
C LYS A 117 14.12 11.81 -6.02
N PRO A 118 13.88 11.12 -7.16
CA PRO A 118 12.81 10.14 -7.37
C PRO A 118 13.16 8.75 -6.80
N SER A 119 12.14 8.00 -6.42
CA SER A 119 12.15 6.54 -6.16
C SER A 119 13.04 6.01 -5.03
N LYS A 120 14.00 6.77 -4.47
CA LYS A 120 14.85 6.27 -3.37
C LYS A 120 14.20 6.50 -2.02
N PHE A 121 14.15 5.45 -1.22
CA PHE A 121 13.78 5.56 0.17
C PHE A 121 14.46 4.51 1.04
N ARG A 122 14.48 4.78 2.35
CA ARG A 122 14.92 3.85 3.38
C ARG A 122 13.94 3.91 4.54
N CYS A 123 13.29 2.81 4.86
CA CYS A 123 12.64 2.63 6.16
C CYS A 123 13.61 1.86 7.06
N ASN A 124 14.19 2.55 8.05
CA ASN A 124 15.14 1.96 8.97
C ASN A 124 14.48 1.75 10.33
N TYR A 125 14.16 0.50 10.67
CA TYR A 125 13.65 0.17 11.99
C TYR A 125 14.78 0.10 13.02
N TYR A 126 14.48 0.54 14.25
CA TYR A 126 15.38 0.43 15.37
C TYR A 126 15.14 -0.87 16.17
N PRO A 127 16.14 -1.35 16.93
CA PRO A 127 15.95 -2.47 17.85
C PRO A 127 14.72 -2.28 18.77
N PRO A 128 13.98 -3.36 19.07
CA PRO A 128 14.29 -4.76 18.75
C PRO A 128 13.96 -5.18 17.30
N PHE A 129 13.25 -4.35 16.53
CA PHE A 129 12.74 -4.74 15.21
C PHE A 129 13.83 -5.02 14.17
N PRO A 130 13.93 -6.24 13.63
CA PRO A 130 15.09 -6.69 12.87
C PRO A 130 14.93 -6.42 11.36
N LEU A 131 14.46 -5.23 10.95
CA LEU A 131 14.21 -4.95 9.54
C LEU A 131 14.87 -3.68 9.02
N VAL A 132 15.29 -3.73 7.76
CA VAL A 132 15.52 -2.54 6.94
C VAL A 132 14.88 -2.71 5.58
N VAL A 133 14.20 -1.67 5.12
CA VAL A 133 13.53 -1.62 3.81
C VAL A 133 14.20 -0.54 3.00
N ILE A 134 14.67 -0.88 1.81
CA ILE A 134 15.36 0.05 0.91
C ILE A 134 14.73 -0.04 -0.46
N GLY A 135 14.25 1.09 -0.97
CA GLY A 135 13.72 1.20 -2.31
C GLY A 135 14.60 2.02 -3.24
N ASN A 136 14.57 1.64 -4.51
CA ASN A 136 15.11 2.39 -5.63
C ASN A 136 14.15 2.30 -6.82
N THR A 137 14.56 2.79 -7.99
CA THR A 137 13.76 2.80 -9.21
C THR A 137 13.27 1.42 -9.67
N ASN A 138 14.00 0.35 -9.33
CA ASN A 138 13.70 -0.99 -9.86
C ASN A 138 12.98 -1.85 -8.82
N TYR A 139 13.43 -1.82 -7.56
CA TYR A 139 12.97 -2.74 -6.53
C TYR A 139 12.84 -2.08 -5.17
N VAL A 140 11.95 -2.62 -4.37
CA VAL A 140 12.00 -2.50 -2.91
C VAL A 140 12.57 -3.79 -2.35
N SER A 141 13.66 -3.67 -1.60
CA SER A 141 14.32 -4.79 -0.92
C SER A 141 14.09 -4.69 0.57
N VAL A 142 13.72 -5.80 1.20
CA VAL A 142 13.68 -5.91 2.66
C VAL A 142 14.73 -6.90 3.11
N TYR A 143 15.55 -6.46 4.06
CA TYR A 143 16.47 -7.35 4.76
C TYR A 143 15.97 -7.60 6.17
N ASP A 144 15.81 -8.87 6.50
CA ASP A 144 15.53 -9.36 7.84
C ASP A 144 16.85 -9.78 8.50
N TYR A 145 17.24 -9.10 9.58
CA TYR A 145 18.50 -9.35 10.29
C TYR A 145 18.48 -10.67 11.09
N ASP A 146 17.32 -11.12 11.55
CA ASP A 146 17.19 -12.35 12.33
C ASP A 146 17.23 -13.56 11.40
N MET A 147 16.52 -13.48 10.27
CA MET A 147 16.52 -14.52 9.24
C MET A 147 17.73 -14.45 8.30
N LYS A 148 18.48 -13.34 8.31
CA LYS A 148 19.58 -13.03 7.38
C LYS A 148 19.18 -13.15 5.91
N HIS A 149 17.95 -12.75 5.59
CA HIS A 149 17.34 -12.99 4.29
C HIS A 149 16.96 -11.67 3.60
N VAL A 150 17.16 -11.61 2.28
CA VAL A 150 16.63 -10.54 1.42
C VAL A 150 15.41 -11.03 0.67
N SER A 151 14.33 -10.29 0.76
CA SER A 151 13.20 -10.36 -0.16
C SER A 151 13.14 -9.11 -1.04
N ARG A 152 12.59 -9.24 -2.24
CA ARG A 152 12.44 -8.15 -3.19
C ARG A 152 11.08 -8.17 -3.87
N ILE A 153 10.54 -6.98 -4.09
CA ILE A 153 9.32 -6.71 -4.85
C ILE A 153 9.66 -5.68 -5.93
N LYS A 154 8.90 -5.59 -7.02
CA LYS A 154 9.12 -4.50 -7.99
C LYS A 154 8.75 -3.16 -7.38
N ALA A 155 9.44 -2.09 -7.76
CA ALA A 155 9.16 -0.75 -7.21
C ALA A 155 7.72 -0.29 -7.45
N GLU A 156 7.13 -0.68 -8.59
CA GLU A 156 5.74 -0.38 -8.95
C GLU A 156 4.69 -1.07 -8.06
N GLU A 157 5.04 -2.15 -7.36
CA GLU A 157 4.14 -2.89 -6.46
C GLU A 157 4.15 -2.31 -5.03
N ASN A 158 5.03 -1.33 -4.76
CA ASN A 158 5.18 -0.72 -3.45
C ASN A 158 4.00 0.20 -3.12
N VAL A 159 3.21 -0.15 -2.10
CA VAL A 159 2.10 0.69 -1.60
C VAL A 159 2.53 2.07 -1.09
N PHE A 160 3.82 2.27 -0.79
CA PHE A 160 4.39 3.59 -0.42
C PHE A 160 4.83 4.44 -1.61
N ASN A 161 4.74 3.94 -2.85
CA ASN A 161 5.24 4.66 -4.03
C ASN A 161 4.59 6.05 -4.20
N PHE A 162 3.38 6.30 -3.71
CA PHE A 162 2.77 7.65 -3.73
C PHE A 162 3.65 8.73 -3.07
N LEU A 163 4.46 8.37 -2.06
CA LEU A 163 5.40 9.29 -1.42
C LEU A 163 6.67 9.55 -2.25
N LEU A 164 6.94 8.73 -3.25
CA LEU A 164 8.20 8.69 -4.01
C LEU A 164 8.06 9.28 -5.41
N GLU A 165 6.84 9.27 -5.95
CA GLU A 165 6.56 9.75 -7.31
C GLU A 165 6.48 11.28 -7.38
N ASP A 166 6.87 11.84 -8.53
CA ASP A 166 6.87 13.28 -8.81
C ASP A 166 5.47 13.76 -9.25
N SER A 167 4.42 13.52 -8.45
CA SER A 167 3.03 14.04 -8.59
C SER A 167 2.28 13.82 -9.92
N ILE A 168 2.93 13.38 -11.00
CA ILE A 168 2.36 13.21 -12.35
C ILE A 168 1.75 11.79 -12.49
N ASP A 169 2.28 10.81 -11.75
CA ASP A 169 1.82 9.42 -11.82
C ASP A 169 0.92 9.00 -10.65
N PHE A 170 0.52 9.91 -9.74
CA PHE A 170 -0.41 9.53 -8.67
C PHE A 170 -1.69 8.94 -9.27
N ASP A 171 -2.29 9.61 -10.25
CA ASP A 171 -3.54 9.14 -10.88
C ASP A 171 -3.35 7.92 -11.79
N LYS A 172 -2.09 7.57 -12.13
CA LYS A 172 -1.76 6.37 -12.91
C LYS A 172 -1.89 5.10 -12.08
N TYR A 173 -1.42 5.16 -10.84
CA TYR A 173 -1.34 4.00 -9.94
C TYR A 173 -2.36 4.03 -8.81
N PHE A 174 -2.93 5.20 -8.50
CA PHE A 174 -3.85 5.38 -7.38
C PHE A 174 -5.20 5.92 -7.81
N LYS A 175 -6.24 5.30 -7.25
CA LYS A 175 -7.61 5.80 -7.27
C LYS A 175 -7.95 6.33 -5.90
N ILE A 176 -8.61 7.48 -5.85
CA ILE A 176 -9.16 8.01 -4.60
C ILE A 176 -10.53 7.37 -4.42
N GLU A 177 -10.74 6.70 -3.29
CA GLU A 177 -12.01 6.04 -2.98
C GLU A 177 -12.86 6.85 -2.00
N SER A 178 -12.25 7.61 -1.09
CA SER A 178 -12.98 8.50 -0.18
C SER A 178 -12.14 9.66 0.35
N VAL A 179 -12.81 10.77 0.65
CA VAL A 179 -12.24 11.91 1.36
C VAL A 179 -13.19 12.30 2.48
N ILE A 180 -12.69 12.28 3.71
CA ILE A 180 -13.42 12.75 4.90
C ILE A 180 -12.73 14.01 5.42
N ASP A 181 -13.47 15.10 5.49
CA ASP A 181 -13.06 16.34 6.13
C ASP A 181 -13.58 16.32 7.58
N GLN A 182 -12.67 16.26 8.57
CA GLN A 182 -13.04 16.29 9.99
C GLN A 182 -11.89 16.82 10.86
N ASP A 183 -12.20 17.59 11.92
CA ASP A 183 -11.27 17.96 13.00
C ASP A 183 -9.90 18.48 12.54
N ASN A 184 -9.90 19.45 11.61
CA ASN A 184 -8.68 20.03 11.00
C ASN A 184 -7.79 19.02 10.23
N MET A 185 -8.31 17.83 9.94
CA MET A 185 -7.66 16.80 9.14
C MET A 185 -8.47 16.47 7.89
N PHE A 186 -7.79 16.06 6.84
CA PHE A 186 -8.38 15.27 5.76
C PHE A 186 -7.98 13.80 5.97
N LYS A 187 -8.94 12.88 5.89
CA LYS A 187 -8.67 11.44 5.78
C LYS A 187 -8.98 11.02 4.35
N ILE A 188 -7.95 10.62 3.61
CA ILE A 188 -8.02 10.31 2.18
C ILE A 188 -7.74 8.82 2.02
N THR A 189 -8.71 8.06 1.54
CA THR A 189 -8.54 6.63 1.24
C THR A 189 -8.16 6.47 -0.22
N ILE A 190 -7.05 5.78 -0.47
CA ILE A 190 -6.48 5.53 -1.79
C ILE A 190 -6.42 4.03 -2.04
N TYR A 191 -6.68 3.64 -3.27
CA TYR A 191 -6.55 2.27 -3.76
C TYR A 191 -5.42 2.22 -4.80
N HIS A 192 -4.42 1.40 -4.53
CA HIS A 192 -3.30 1.18 -5.44
C HIS A 192 -3.65 0.06 -6.42
N THR A 193 -3.69 0.38 -7.72
CA THR A 193 -4.24 -0.49 -8.76
C THR A 193 -3.38 -1.72 -9.06
N LEU A 194 -2.05 -1.63 -8.86
CA LEU A 194 -1.14 -2.74 -9.16
C LEU A 194 -1.05 -3.76 -8.03
N SER A 195 -1.00 -3.29 -6.78
CA SER A 195 -0.95 -4.19 -5.63
C SER A 195 -2.35 -4.58 -5.12
N GLU A 196 -3.39 -3.93 -5.62
CA GLU A 196 -4.78 -4.06 -5.16
C GLU A 196 -4.98 -3.74 -3.67
N ARG A 197 -4.15 -2.85 -3.11
CA ARG A 197 -4.16 -2.53 -1.68
C ARG A 197 -4.73 -1.15 -1.41
N ARG A 198 -5.36 -1.00 -0.25
CA ARG A 198 -5.87 0.28 0.23
C ARG A 198 -4.96 0.90 1.27
N SER A 199 -4.93 2.22 1.30
CA SER A 199 -4.29 2.98 2.36
C SER A 199 -5.12 4.20 2.73
N GLN A 200 -5.15 4.57 4.00
CA GLN A 200 -5.75 5.81 4.47
C GLN A 200 -4.66 6.79 4.91
N ILE A 201 -4.65 7.96 4.29
CA ILE A 201 -3.73 9.06 4.60
C ILE A 201 -4.47 10.06 5.47
N THR A 202 -3.94 10.34 6.66
CA THR A 202 -4.40 11.47 7.49
C THR A 202 -3.48 12.67 7.25
N PHE A 203 -4.04 13.73 6.68
CA PHE A 203 -3.35 14.95 6.29
C PHE A 203 -3.82 16.15 7.14
N ASP A 204 -2.90 16.87 7.74
CA ASP A 204 -3.20 18.04 8.58
C ASP A 204 -3.37 19.30 7.72
N LYS A 205 -4.54 19.94 7.83
CA LYS A 205 -4.90 21.09 7.00
C LYS A 205 -4.12 22.36 7.31
N LYS A 206 -3.57 22.48 8.52
CA LYS A 206 -2.87 23.69 8.99
C LYS A 206 -1.40 23.62 8.62
N THR A 207 -0.76 22.50 8.96
CA THR A 207 0.66 22.25 8.69
C THR A 207 0.93 21.80 7.26
N LYS A 208 -0.11 21.40 6.51
CA LYS A 208 -0.01 20.86 5.15
C LYS A 208 0.89 19.64 5.09
N GLN A 209 0.81 18.76 6.08
CA GLN A 209 1.67 17.58 6.20
C GLN A 209 0.85 16.32 6.41
N ILE A 210 1.35 15.20 5.89
CA ILE A 210 0.88 13.87 6.29
C ILE A 210 1.30 13.64 7.75
N LYS A 211 0.36 13.21 8.59
CA LYS A 211 0.58 12.86 10.00
C LYS A 211 0.46 11.37 10.28
N LYS A 212 -0.35 10.67 9.50
CA LYS A 212 -0.60 9.25 9.68
C LYS A 212 -0.84 8.57 8.34
N LEU A 213 -0.34 7.35 8.20
CA LEU A 213 -0.63 6.44 7.11
C LEU A 213 -1.13 5.13 7.72
N GLU A 214 -2.27 4.64 7.26
CA GLU A 214 -2.81 3.34 7.61
C GLU A 214 -2.81 2.46 6.36
N ILE A 215 -2.12 1.33 6.41
CA ILE A 215 -2.16 0.30 5.35
C ILE A 215 -3.24 -0.69 5.76
N LEU A 216 -4.26 -0.83 4.92
CA LEU A 216 -5.39 -1.72 5.17
C LEU A 216 -5.09 -3.08 4.55
N GLU A 217 -4.99 -4.11 5.39
CA GLU A 217 -4.89 -5.52 5.02
C GLU A 217 -6.18 -6.25 5.41
N ASP A 218 -6.35 -7.49 4.96
CA ASP A 218 -7.60 -8.25 5.13
C ASP A 218 -8.06 -8.33 6.60
N GLU A 219 -7.13 -8.65 7.51
CA GLU A 219 -7.41 -8.82 8.95
C GLU A 219 -6.49 -7.95 9.83
N ASN A 220 -5.78 -7.00 9.24
CA ASN A 220 -4.78 -6.20 9.94
C ASN A 220 -4.72 -4.78 9.39
N VAL A 221 -4.44 -3.83 10.27
CA VAL A 221 -4.19 -2.43 9.91
C VAL A 221 -2.84 -2.06 10.48
N ILE A 222 -1.93 -1.67 9.59
CA ILE A 222 -0.62 -1.14 9.99
C ILE A 222 -0.72 0.37 10.01
N THR A 223 -0.64 0.93 11.21
CA THR A 223 -0.67 2.37 11.45
C THR A 223 0.73 2.90 11.57
N ILE A 224 1.09 3.92 10.78
CA ILE A 224 2.36 4.61 10.82
C ILE A 224 2.10 6.09 11.13
N ILE A 225 2.65 6.58 12.24
CA ILE A 225 2.55 7.97 12.67
C ILE A 225 3.86 8.69 12.30
N PHE A 226 3.73 9.84 11.66
CA PHE A 226 4.84 10.67 11.20
C PHE A 226 5.09 11.73 12.27
N ASN A 227 6.11 11.52 13.10
CA ASN A 227 6.35 12.30 14.32
C ASN A 227 7.10 13.61 13.99
N HIS A 228 8.40 13.50 13.68
CA HIS A 228 9.24 14.64 13.35
C HIS A 228 9.66 14.57 11.88
N ILE A 229 9.33 15.62 11.12
CA ILE A 229 9.63 15.72 9.69
C ILE A 229 10.67 16.82 9.48
N ALA A 230 11.80 16.46 8.87
CA ALA A 230 12.87 17.38 8.53
C ALA A 230 13.17 17.37 7.03
N LYS A 231 13.33 18.55 6.43
CA LYS A 231 13.81 18.68 5.05
C LYS A 231 15.31 18.42 5.01
N VAL A 232 15.75 17.68 4.00
CA VAL A 232 17.16 17.29 3.85
C VAL A 232 17.73 17.94 2.59
N GLN A 233 18.89 18.56 2.72
CA GLN A 233 19.62 19.13 1.58
C GLN A 233 20.34 18.05 0.80
N LYS A 234 21.00 17.12 1.50
CA LYS A 234 21.81 16.06 0.91
C LYS A 234 21.86 14.84 1.81
N PHE A 235 21.73 13.67 1.20
CA PHE A 235 21.99 12.37 1.82
C PHE A 235 23.30 11.78 1.30
N ASP A 236 23.95 10.96 2.11
CA ASP A 236 24.96 10.01 1.62
C ASP A 236 24.30 8.95 0.73
N ASP A 237 24.94 8.63 -0.39
CA ASP A 237 24.38 7.70 -1.39
C ASP A 237 24.26 6.25 -0.91
N ASP A 238 25.04 5.85 0.10
CA ASP A 238 25.03 4.49 0.63
C ASP A 238 23.79 4.18 1.48
N LEU A 239 23.10 5.20 1.98
CA LEU A 239 21.85 5.05 2.74
C LEU A 239 20.76 4.31 1.95
N PHE A 240 20.77 4.42 0.62
CA PHE A 240 19.75 3.88 -0.29
C PHE A 240 20.24 2.66 -1.08
N LYS A 241 21.31 2.00 -0.64
CA LYS A 241 21.89 0.84 -1.33
C LYS A 241 21.89 -0.37 -0.41
N LEU A 242 21.25 -1.44 -0.86
CA LEU A 242 21.38 -2.77 -0.25
C LEU A 242 22.30 -3.62 -1.12
N LYS A 243 23.54 -3.81 -0.67
CA LYS A 243 24.47 -4.73 -1.31
C LYS A 243 23.98 -6.17 -1.14
N ASN A 244 24.29 -7.05 -2.10
CA ASN A 244 23.92 -8.46 -2.01
C ASN A 244 24.59 -9.09 -0.76
N PRO A 245 23.82 -9.56 0.25
CA PRO A 245 24.40 -10.10 1.47
C PRO A 245 25.22 -11.37 1.26
N ASP A 246 24.92 -12.16 0.23
CA ASP A 246 25.64 -13.40 -0.07
C ASP A 246 27.07 -13.13 -0.55
N ILE A 247 27.31 -11.92 -1.09
CA ILE A 247 28.62 -11.51 -1.64
C ILE A 247 29.35 -10.57 -0.67
N PHE A 248 28.62 -9.64 -0.05
CA PHE A 248 29.20 -8.56 0.75
C PHE A 248 29.00 -8.73 2.27
N GLY A 249 28.38 -9.82 2.69
CA GLY A 249 28.03 -10.08 4.09
C GLY A 249 26.78 -9.34 4.55
N THR A 250 26.40 -9.58 5.81
CA THR A 250 25.25 -8.96 6.46
C THR A 250 25.35 -7.42 6.39
N PRO A 251 24.34 -6.72 5.85
CA PRO A 251 24.26 -5.26 5.88
C PRO A 251 24.42 -4.71 7.29
N SER A 252 24.98 -3.51 7.43
CA SER A 252 25.08 -2.86 8.75
C SER A 252 23.70 -2.41 9.25
N ARG A 253 23.36 -2.77 10.49
CA ARG A 253 22.17 -2.29 11.19
C ARG A 253 22.42 -0.89 11.74
N LEU A 254 21.95 0.14 11.04
CA LEU A 254 22.18 1.53 11.42
C LEU A 254 21.30 1.95 12.60
N THR A 255 21.91 2.58 13.59
CA THR A 255 21.21 3.27 14.69
C THR A 255 20.70 4.64 14.25
N LYS A 256 19.89 5.30 15.09
CA LYS A 256 19.45 6.69 14.87
C LYS A 256 20.65 7.61 14.60
N ASN A 257 21.67 7.55 15.46
CA ASN A 257 22.88 8.38 15.35
C ASN A 257 23.68 8.10 14.07
N ASP A 258 23.77 6.83 13.64
CA ASP A 258 24.48 6.48 12.41
C ASP A 258 23.81 7.09 11.18
N ILE A 259 22.47 7.12 11.16
CA ILE A 259 21.71 7.71 10.05
C ILE A 259 21.81 9.23 10.07
N GLU A 260 21.69 9.85 11.23
CA GLU A 260 21.69 11.32 11.38
C GLU A 260 23.02 11.97 11.01
N LYS A 261 24.13 11.22 11.06
CA LYS A 261 25.43 11.66 10.56
C LYS A 261 25.56 11.62 9.03
N LYS A 262 24.63 10.95 8.34
CA LYS A 262 24.68 10.66 6.90
C LYS A 262 23.78 11.57 6.07
N TYR A 263 23.28 12.66 6.64
CA TYR A 263 22.55 13.69 5.90
C TYR A 263 22.67 15.07 6.53
N ASN A 264 22.53 16.10 5.70
CA ASN A 264 22.51 17.49 6.13
C ASN A 264 21.09 18.05 6.00
N LEU A 265 20.61 18.72 7.04
CA LEU A 265 19.32 19.40 7.01
C LEU A 265 19.34 20.57 6.02
N ALA A 266 18.21 20.81 5.36
CA ALA A 266 18.01 22.05 4.61
C ALA A 266 17.85 23.22 5.58
N THR A 267 18.41 24.37 5.22
CA THR A 267 18.24 25.65 5.94
C THR A 267 16.85 26.22 5.72
#